data_AF-A0A6A5U8B5-F1
#
_entry.id   AF-A0A6A5U8B5-F1
#
_cell.length_a   1.000
_cell.length_b   1.000
_cell.length_c   1.000
_cell.angle_alpha   90.00
_cell.angle_beta   90.00
_cell.angle_gamma   90.00
#
_symmetry.space_group_name_H-M   'P 1'
#
loop_
_entity.id
_entity.type
_entity.pdbx_description
1 polymer ?
#
loop_
_entity_poly.entity_id
_entity_poly.type
_entity_poly.pdbx_seq_one_letter_code
_entity_poly.pdbx_strand_id
1 'polypeptide(L)'
;MPGFLGKSSGASLVFDQDVTVDEKGDLIITLLTPFENGEKHVTEILVSTEVCMKSVYLKPILSGADDPTEITLGGEAKREGANKHGEEEGEDKEGVLVWLAHLHKMSHERMAELGLHEISVTSIWHAMRWWKYQERENDMKALQPWFNKWYDNLAGKALDIDMARLLALPCQIFDHAVGFARVTKYLAYNNVGHIKERQPKGFKHKLMHLAPNDFVGPTNHARGGLKTTLHKNLWKKAGNVLRFDTGKCDCWDATVGRYLGALVAVNAFPIEDIINRSSINDIVKRLNDFELNWNPKCNRCKSVDWLYVVRKTVSATEAYFDGLCLDCMDRSKPKGKDLDAEYWEHNSSYNGRWDRRCRVKHNQSTWYVSWLGRDDTRQKLLKGDSGSYRPDENS
;
A
#
# COMPACT_ATOMS: atom_id res chain seq x y z
N MET A 1 46.92 -35.31 13.32
CA MET A 1 45.88 -36.30 12.94
C MET A 1 44.59 -36.01 13.71
N PRO A 2 43.41 -36.30 13.14
CA PRO A 2 42.33 -35.32 12.96
C PRO A 2 40.97 -35.70 13.59
N GLY A 3 39.98 -34.80 13.41
CA GLY A 3 38.53 -35.07 13.49
C GLY A 3 37.71 -33.78 13.75
N PHE A 4 37.47 -32.91 12.76
CA PHE A 4 36.29 -32.84 11.86
C PHE A 4 34.90 -32.83 12.54
N LEU A 5 34.27 -31.64 12.56
CA LEU A 5 32.82 -31.36 12.52
C LEU A 5 32.70 -29.88 12.11
N GLY A 6 32.00 -29.41 11.09
CA GLY A 6 31.22 -29.97 10.01
C GLY A 6 30.70 -28.74 9.26
N LYS A 7 31.20 -28.48 8.05
CA LYS A 7 30.68 -27.42 7.17
C LYS A 7 29.24 -27.79 6.85
N SER A 8 28.28 -26.91 7.13
CA SER A 8 26.95 -27.01 6.52
C SER A 8 27.15 -26.85 5.01
N SER A 9 26.97 -27.95 4.30
CA SER A 9 26.97 -28.05 2.86
C SER A 9 25.96 -27.06 2.30
N GLY A 10 26.44 -26.07 1.55
CA GLY A 10 25.60 -25.34 0.61
C GLY A 10 25.04 -26.36 -0.37
N ALA A 11 23.73 -26.57 -0.32
CA ALA A 11 23.04 -27.32 -1.35
C ALA A 11 23.05 -26.46 -2.63
N SER A 12 23.86 -26.87 -3.58
CA SER A 12 23.81 -26.39 -4.95
C SER A 12 22.48 -26.85 -5.55
N LEU A 13 21.60 -25.90 -5.86
CA LEU A 13 20.34 -26.12 -6.57
C LEU A 13 20.64 -26.14 -8.08
N VAL A 14 21.32 -27.17 -8.55
CA VAL A 14 21.44 -27.48 -9.97
C VAL A 14 21.03 -28.93 -10.12
N PHE A 15 19.80 -29.18 -10.59
CA PHE A 15 19.47 -30.44 -11.27
C PHE A 15 18.33 -30.22 -12.27
N ASP A 16 18.63 -30.67 -13.49
CA ASP A 16 17.94 -30.51 -14.76
C ASP A 16 16.59 -31.26 -14.84
N GLN A 17 15.77 -30.85 -15.82
CA GLN A 17 14.44 -31.34 -16.24
C GLN A 17 13.21 -30.63 -15.63
N ASP A 18 12.77 -29.56 -16.31
CA ASP A 18 11.66 -28.69 -15.88
C ASP A 18 10.41 -28.75 -16.82
N VAL A 19 10.43 -29.45 -17.95
CA VAL A 19 9.29 -29.57 -18.90
C VAL A 19 9.45 -30.84 -19.76
N THR A 20 8.36 -31.51 -20.17
CA THR A 20 8.40 -32.62 -21.15
C THR A 20 7.27 -32.44 -22.17
N VAL A 21 7.52 -32.46 -23.49
CA VAL A 21 6.44 -32.39 -24.50
C VAL A 21 5.95 -33.81 -24.86
N ASP A 22 4.64 -34.03 -24.79
CA ASP A 22 3.97 -35.24 -25.27
C ASP A 22 4.03 -35.32 -26.81
N GLU A 23 4.26 -36.52 -27.35
CA GLU A 23 4.25 -36.86 -28.79
C GLU A 23 2.96 -36.44 -29.52
N LYS A 24 1.88 -36.16 -28.78
CA LYS A 24 0.63 -35.59 -29.32
C LYS A 24 0.65 -34.08 -29.56
N GLY A 25 1.75 -33.40 -29.23
CA GLY A 25 1.90 -31.96 -29.40
C GLY A 25 1.29 -31.14 -28.26
N ASP A 26 1.42 -31.59 -27.01
CA ASP A 26 1.07 -30.80 -25.82
C ASP A 26 2.31 -30.70 -24.90
N LEU A 27 2.64 -29.49 -24.43
CA LEU A 27 3.75 -29.18 -23.52
C LEU A 27 3.36 -29.53 -22.08
N ILE A 28 4.09 -30.38 -21.38
CA ILE A 28 3.91 -30.61 -19.94
C ILE A 28 4.91 -29.73 -19.19
N ILE A 29 4.41 -28.73 -18.45
CA ILE A 29 5.22 -27.93 -17.55
C ILE A 29 5.29 -28.61 -16.19
N THR A 30 6.50 -28.99 -15.78
CA THR A 30 6.72 -29.72 -14.55
C THR A 30 7.22 -28.77 -13.47
N LEU A 31 6.37 -28.47 -12.50
CA LEU A 31 6.71 -27.65 -11.35
C LEU A 31 7.26 -28.53 -10.24
N LEU A 32 8.48 -28.25 -9.85
CA LEU A 32 9.14 -28.90 -8.75
C LEU A 32 9.07 -27.97 -7.53
N THR A 33 8.35 -28.38 -6.48
CA THR A 33 8.38 -27.62 -5.23
C THR A 33 9.73 -27.81 -4.53
N PRO A 34 10.14 -26.85 -3.68
CA PRO A 34 11.24 -27.07 -2.74
C PRO A 34 10.99 -28.34 -1.90
N PHE A 35 12.06 -28.99 -1.45
CA PHE A 35 11.95 -30.11 -0.53
C PHE A 35 11.33 -29.65 0.80
N GLU A 36 10.08 -30.03 1.04
CA GLU A 36 9.43 -29.88 2.35
C GLU A 36 9.27 -31.26 2.98
N ASN A 37 9.75 -31.42 4.22
CA ASN A 37 9.67 -32.66 4.99
C ASN A 37 10.29 -33.92 4.32
N GLY A 38 11.19 -33.73 3.35
CA GLY A 38 11.85 -34.83 2.64
C GLY A 38 11.05 -35.40 1.47
N GLU A 39 9.91 -34.82 1.13
CA GLU A 39 9.12 -35.17 -0.05
C GLU A 39 9.23 -34.06 -1.11
N LYS A 40 9.30 -34.47 -2.38
CA LYS A 40 9.33 -33.60 -3.55
C LYS A 40 7.96 -33.66 -4.20
N HIS A 41 7.23 -32.55 -4.24
CA HIS A 41 5.97 -32.50 -4.98
C HIS A 41 6.27 -32.09 -6.43
N VAL A 42 5.97 -33.02 -7.34
CA VAL A 42 6.05 -32.81 -8.78
C VAL A 42 4.64 -32.51 -9.26
N THR A 43 4.46 -31.33 -9.85
CA THR A 43 3.20 -30.96 -10.49
C THR A 43 3.39 -30.85 -11.97
N GLU A 44 2.64 -31.65 -12.72
CA GLU A 44 2.56 -31.52 -14.17
C GLU A 44 1.38 -30.62 -14.56
N ILE A 45 1.64 -29.64 -15.41
CA ILE A 45 0.65 -28.78 -16.06
C ILE A 45 0.70 -29.07 -17.55
N LEU A 46 -0.35 -29.68 -18.09
CA LEU A 46 -0.48 -29.86 -19.54
C LEU A 46 -0.88 -28.53 -20.20
N VAL A 47 -0.12 -28.12 -21.20
CA VAL A 47 -0.21 -26.86 -21.94
C VAL A 47 -0.28 -27.21 -23.42
N SER A 48 -1.43 -26.99 -24.06
CA SER A 48 -1.55 -27.32 -25.48
C SER A 48 -0.57 -26.53 -26.35
N THR A 49 -0.03 -27.12 -27.43
CA THR A 49 0.88 -26.41 -28.36
C THR A 49 0.23 -25.16 -28.95
N GLU A 50 -1.10 -25.14 -29.15
CA GLU A 50 -1.80 -23.94 -29.62
C GLU A 50 -1.63 -22.77 -28.64
N VAL A 51 -1.74 -23.02 -27.33
CA VAL A 51 -1.54 -22.01 -26.28
C VAL A 51 -0.07 -21.61 -26.17
N CYS A 52 0.85 -22.57 -26.28
CA CYS A 52 2.30 -22.31 -26.36
C CYS A 52 2.66 -21.34 -27.49
N MET A 53 2.12 -21.59 -28.69
CA MET A 53 2.45 -20.82 -29.90
C MET A 53 1.72 -19.48 -29.96
N LYS A 54 0.58 -19.34 -29.27
CA LYS A 54 -0.08 -18.05 -29.03
C LYS A 54 0.58 -17.26 -27.90
N SER A 55 1.24 -17.93 -26.96
CA SER A 55 1.94 -17.30 -25.85
C SER A 55 3.19 -16.58 -26.34
N VAL A 56 3.21 -15.25 -26.22
CA VAL A 56 4.37 -14.41 -26.58
C VAL A 56 5.59 -14.70 -25.68
N TYR A 57 5.43 -15.48 -24.62
CA TYR A 57 6.52 -15.93 -23.75
C TYR A 57 7.06 -17.31 -24.10
N LEU A 58 6.16 -18.30 -24.10
CA LEU A 58 6.56 -19.66 -24.39
C LEU A 58 7.05 -19.73 -25.83
N LYS A 59 6.50 -18.94 -26.76
CA LYS A 59 6.94 -18.94 -28.15
C LYS A 59 8.42 -18.58 -28.32
N PRO A 60 8.97 -17.46 -27.81
CA PRO A 60 10.42 -17.21 -27.85
C PRO A 60 11.25 -18.26 -27.11
N ILE A 61 10.79 -18.76 -25.97
CA ILE A 61 11.51 -19.79 -25.21
C ILE A 61 11.56 -21.10 -26.00
N LEU A 62 10.43 -21.57 -26.52
CA LEU A 62 10.31 -22.74 -27.39
C LEU A 62 11.11 -22.58 -28.68
N SER A 63 11.13 -21.38 -29.25
CA SER A 63 11.87 -21.09 -30.49
C SER A 63 13.38 -21.00 -30.27
N GLY A 64 13.82 -20.72 -29.04
CA GLY A 64 15.23 -20.57 -28.65
C GLY A 64 15.77 -21.74 -27.84
N ALA A 65 14.95 -22.72 -27.48
CA ALA A 65 15.37 -23.92 -26.77
C ALA A 65 16.04 -24.89 -27.75
N ASP A 66 17.18 -25.46 -27.35
CA ASP A 66 17.87 -26.51 -28.10
C ASP A 66 16.98 -27.77 -28.21
N ASP A 67 16.17 -28.01 -27.18
CA ASP A 67 15.11 -29.01 -27.16
C ASP A 67 13.75 -28.35 -26.83
N PRO A 68 12.84 -28.20 -27.79
CA PRO A 68 11.50 -27.66 -27.54
C PRO A 68 10.64 -28.60 -26.69
N THR A 69 11.08 -29.86 -26.50
CA THR A 69 10.42 -30.82 -25.63
C THR A 69 10.83 -30.70 -24.16
N GLU A 70 11.95 -30.03 -23.88
CA GLU A 70 12.47 -29.82 -22.53
C GLU A 70 12.87 -28.35 -22.32
N ILE A 71 11.97 -27.58 -21.75
CA ILE A 71 12.19 -26.18 -21.38
C ILE A 71 12.43 -26.04 -19.88
N THR A 72 13.50 -25.34 -19.50
CA THR A 72 13.70 -24.95 -18.11
C THR A 72 13.17 -23.54 -17.88
N LEU A 73 12.09 -23.41 -17.10
CA LEU A 73 11.58 -22.12 -16.67
C LEU A 73 12.29 -21.72 -15.37
N GLY A 74 13.16 -20.70 -15.45
CA GLY A 74 13.84 -20.07 -14.32
C GLY A 74 15.16 -20.73 -13.86
N GLY A 75 16.10 -20.92 -14.77
CA GLY A 75 17.50 -21.08 -14.37
C GLY A 75 18.15 -19.74 -14.00
N GLU A 76 19.30 -19.77 -13.30
CA GLU A 76 20.24 -18.65 -13.36
C GLU A 76 20.63 -18.45 -14.84
N ALA A 77 20.04 -17.47 -15.51
CA ALA A 77 20.42 -17.14 -16.89
C ALA A 77 21.90 -16.72 -16.90
N LYS A 78 22.80 -17.62 -17.35
CA LYS A 78 24.22 -17.30 -17.54
C LYS A 78 24.43 -16.44 -18.79
N ARG A 79 24.50 -15.12 -18.54
CA ARG A 79 25.39 -14.05 -19.09
C ARG A 79 25.56 -13.85 -20.60
N GLU A 80 25.23 -12.63 -21.02
CA GLU A 80 26.21 -11.63 -21.47
C GLU A 80 25.96 -10.28 -20.78
N GLY A 81 26.97 -9.69 -20.13
CA GLY A 81 26.91 -8.30 -19.62
C GLY A 81 26.46 -8.10 -18.16
N ALA A 82 27.11 -8.77 -17.20
CA ALA A 82 26.96 -8.46 -15.78
C ALA A 82 27.24 -6.96 -15.50
N ASN A 83 26.30 -6.26 -14.86
CA ASN A 83 26.53 -4.89 -14.42
C ASN A 83 27.54 -4.87 -13.24
N LYS A 84 28.23 -3.73 -13.03
CA LYS A 84 29.42 -3.55 -12.17
C LYS A 84 29.27 -3.90 -10.67
N HIS A 85 28.11 -4.38 -10.23
CA HIS A 85 27.82 -4.66 -8.83
C HIS A 85 27.42 -6.11 -8.54
N GLY A 86 27.39 -7.01 -9.52
CA GLY A 86 27.27 -8.46 -9.27
C GLY A 86 25.96 -8.92 -8.61
N GLU A 87 24.94 -8.07 -8.52
CA GLU A 87 23.58 -8.47 -8.11
C GLU A 87 22.77 -8.78 -9.39
N GLU A 88 22.55 -10.06 -9.63
CA GLU A 88 21.86 -10.62 -10.80
C GLU A 88 20.34 -10.41 -10.69
N GLU A 89 19.67 -10.13 -11.82
CA GLU A 89 18.22 -10.15 -11.93
C GLU A 89 17.78 -11.63 -12.01
N GLY A 90 17.46 -12.25 -10.88
CA GLY A 90 16.86 -13.60 -10.89
C GLY A 90 15.48 -13.58 -11.55
N GLU A 91 15.22 -14.52 -12.46
CA GLU A 91 13.86 -14.79 -12.95
C GLU A 91 13.11 -15.57 -11.87
N ASP A 92 12.11 -14.94 -11.24
CA ASP A 92 11.23 -15.62 -10.30
C ASP A 92 10.23 -16.51 -11.05
N LYS A 93 10.34 -17.83 -10.82
CA LYS A 93 9.49 -18.85 -11.41
C LYS A 93 8.02 -18.64 -11.05
N GLU A 94 7.74 -18.30 -9.80
CA GLU A 94 6.36 -18.23 -9.27
C GLU A 94 5.50 -17.20 -10.00
N GLY A 95 6.04 -16.01 -10.29
CA GLY A 95 5.32 -14.97 -11.04
C GLY A 95 4.94 -15.38 -12.47
N VAL A 96 5.77 -16.19 -13.13
CA VAL A 96 5.49 -16.77 -14.45
C VAL A 96 4.35 -17.79 -14.36
N LEU A 97 4.38 -18.63 -13.33
CA LEU A 97 3.41 -19.71 -13.15
C LEU A 97 2.00 -19.19 -12.94
N VAL A 98 1.84 -18.05 -12.27
CA VAL A 98 0.55 -17.37 -12.15
C VAL A 98 -0.05 -17.05 -13.51
N TRP A 99 0.77 -16.52 -14.43
CA TRP A 99 0.32 -16.19 -15.78
C TRP A 99 -0.04 -17.42 -16.59
N LEU A 100 0.79 -18.46 -16.51
CA LEU A 100 0.49 -19.73 -17.18
C LEU A 100 -0.81 -20.32 -16.66
N ALA A 101 -0.94 -20.46 -15.34
CA ALA A 101 -2.17 -20.95 -14.72
C ALA A 101 -3.42 -20.18 -15.20
N HIS A 102 -3.33 -18.85 -15.29
CA HIS A 102 -4.40 -18.02 -15.83
C HIS A 102 -4.69 -18.29 -17.31
N LEU A 103 -3.67 -18.33 -18.17
CA LEU A 103 -3.82 -18.61 -19.61
C LEU A 103 -4.42 -20.00 -19.87
N HIS A 104 -4.13 -20.97 -18.99
CA HIS A 104 -4.70 -22.31 -19.00
C HIS A 104 -6.07 -22.43 -18.36
N LYS A 105 -6.65 -21.32 -17.87
CA LYS A 105 -7.92 -21.30 -17.14
C LYS A 105 -7.93 -22.31 -15.99
N MET A 106 -6.77 -22.47 -15.33
CA MET A 106 -6.62 -23.33 -14.18
C MET A 106 -7.62 -22.90 -13.09
N SER A 107 -8.27 -23.88 -12.46
CA SER A 107 -9.21 -23.58 -11.37
C SER A 107 -8.46 -22.99 -10.18
N HIS A 108 -9.15 -22.18 -9.38
CA HIS A 108 -8.54 -21.60 -8.19
C HIS A 108 -8.18 -22.64 -7.12
N GLU A 109 -8.91 -23.75 -7.05
CA GLU A 109 -8.59 -24.87 -6.18
C GLU A 109 -7.24 -25.45 -6.57
N ARG A 110 -7.04 -25.70 -7.88
CA ARG A 110 -5.75 -26.18 -8.38
C ARG A 110 -4.64 -25.15 -8.17
N MET A 111 -4.89 -23.85 -8.41
CA MET A 111 -3.90 -22.81 -8.11
C MET A 111 -3.54 -22.75 -6.62
N ALA A 112 -4.49 -23.05 -5.72
CA ALA A 112 -4.23 -23.13 -4.28
C ALA A 112 -3.37 -24.35 -3.92
N GLU A 113 -3.65 -25.53 -4.48
CA GLU A 113 -2.82 -26.74 -4.32
C GLU A 113 -1.37 -26.52 -4.74
N LEU A 114 -1.15 -25.64 -5.73
CA LEU A 114 0.17 -25.27 -6.23
C LEU A 114 0.85 -24.14 -5.45
N GLY A 115 0.25 -23.65 -4.36
CA GLY A 115 0.79 -22.56 -3.57
C GLY A 115 0.78 -21.20 -4.28
N LEU A 116 0.10 -21.07 -5.43
CA LEU A 116 0.12 -19.83 -6.23
C LEU A 116 -0.60 -18.66 -5.56
N HIS A 117 -1.37 -18.92 -4.49
CA HIS A 117 -1.99 -17.91 -3.62
C HIS A 117 -1.14 -17.55 -2.39
N GLU A 118 0.04 -18.14 -2.24
CA GLU A 118 0.93 -17.99 -1.09
C GLU A 118 2.33 -17.49 -1.47
N ILE A 119 2.54 -17.24 -2.76
CA ILE A 119 3.80 -16.74 -3.32
C ILE A 119 4.22 -15.41 -2.68
N SER A 120 5.52 -15.10 -2.78
CA SER A 120 6.06 -13.88 -2.18
C SER A 120 5.54 -12.61 -2.87
N VAL A 121 5.59 -11.46 -2.18
CA VAL A 121 5.27 -10.18 -2.83
C VAL A 121 6.21 -9.89 -3.98
N THR A 122 7.49 -10.29 -3.88
CA THR A 122 8.43 -10.18 -5.00
C THR A 122 7.92 -10.93 -6.23
N SER A 123 7.35 -12.12 -6.04
CA SER A 123 6.77 -12.95 -7.10
C SER A 123 5.57 -12.28 -7.78
N ILE A 124 4.76 -11.51 -7.05
CA ILE A 124 3.71 -10.65 -7.63
C ILE A 124 4.31 -9.58 -8.54
N TRP A 125 5.41 -8.96 -8.12
CA TRP A 125 6.10 -7.98 -8.96
C TRP A 125 6.64 -8.61 -10.25
N HIS A 126 7.09 -9.87 -10.20
CA HIS A 126 7.45 -10.62 -11.40
C HIS A 126 6.22 -10.92 -12.27
N ALA A 127 5.08 -11.29 -11.70
CA ALA A 127 3.82 -11.42 -12.45
C ALA A 127 3.39 -10.09 -13.11
N MET A 128 3.56 -8.95 -12.44
CA MET A 128 3.29 -7.63 -13.03
C MET A 128 4.28 -7.27 -14.15
N ARG A 129 5.58 -7.58 -13.97
CA ARG A 129 6.61 -7.42 -15.00
C ARG A 129 6.22 -8.18 -16.27
N TRP A 130 5.71 -9.40 -16.09
CA TRP A 130 5.24 -10.29 -17.15
C TRP A 130 4.17 -9.69 -18.04
N TRP A 131 3.14 -9.10 -17.43
CA TRP A 131 2.09 -8.40 -18.17
C TRP A 131 2.62 -7.33 -19.10
N LYS A 132 3.57 -6.55 -18.62
CA LYS A 132 4.07 -5.39 -19.35
C LYS A 132 4.75 -5.77 -20.67
N TYR A 133 5.38 -6.95 -20.73
CA TYR A 133 5.97 -7.48 -21.95
C TYR A 133 4.93 -7.99 -22.96
N GLN A 134 3.68 -8.23 -22.54
CA GLN A 134 2.59 -8.78 -23.35
C GLN A 134 1.70 -7.72 -24.01
N GLU A 135 1.97 -6.41 -23.89
CA GLU A 135 1.02 -5.36 -24.32
C GLU A 135 0.63 -5.45 -25.82
N ARG A 136 -0.67 -5.73 -26.06
CA ARG A 136 -1.53 -4.91 -26.92
C ARG A 136 -3.03 -4.99 -26.61
N GLU A 137 -3.56 -6.05 -25.98
CA GLU A 137 -5.02 -6.19 -25.82
C GLU A 137 -5.55 -6.77 -24.49
N ASN A 138 -4.70 -7.29 -23.59
CA ASN A 138 -5.16 -7.89 -22.33
C ASN A 138 -4.99 -6.97 -21.11
N ASP A 139 -6.11 -6.70 -20.44
CA ASP A 139 -6.20 -5.91 -19.21
C ASP A 139 -5.58 -6.69 -18.03
N MET A 140 -4.68 -6.08 -17.24
CA MET A 140 -4.18 -6.65 -15.97
C MET A 140 -5.29 -7.14 -15.05
N LYS A 141 -6.49 -6.56 -15.20
CA LYS A 141 -7.70 -7.00 -14.51
C LYS A 141 -8.02 -8.49 -14.73
N ALA A 142 -7.49 -9.13 -15.77
CA ALA A 142 -7.62 -10.57 -15.96
C ALA A 142 -7.07 -11.38 -14.77
N LEU A 143 -6.01 -10.90 -14.12
CA LEU A 143 -5.43 -11.49 -12.91
C LEU A 143 -5.98 -10.91 -11.60
N GLN A 144 -6.89 -9.94 -11.65
CA GLN A 144 -7.49 -9.35 -10.44
C GLN A 144 -8.16 -10.40 -9.53
N PRO A 145 -8.93 -11.40 -10.03
CA PRO A 145 -9.50 -12.42 -9.16
C PRO A 145 -8.44 -13.24 -8.41
N TRP A 146 -7.33 -13.58 -9.07
CA TRP A 146 -6.21 -14.26 -8.43
C TRP A 146 -5.55 -13.37 -7.36
N PHE A 147 -5.26 -12.11 -7.69
CA PHE A 147 -4.64 -11.18 -6.75
C PHE A 147 -5.52 -10.93 -5.52
N ASN A 148 -6.84 -10.83 -5.70
CA ASN A 148 -7.77 -10.70 -4.58
C ASN A 148 -7.66 -11.90 -3.61
N LYS A 149 -7.63 -13.14 -4.13
CA LYS A 149 -7.45 -14.33 -3.29
C LYS A 149 -6.08 -14.38 -2.62
N TRP A 150 -5.02 -14.02 -3.34
CA TRP A 150 -3.68 -13.90 -2.75
C TRP A 150 -3.67 -12.85 -1.62
N TYR A 151 -4.33 -11.71 -1.83
CA TYR A 151 -4.39 -10.64 -0.83
C TYR A 151 -5.23 -11.04 0.40
N ASP A 152 -6.28 -11.84 0.22
CA ASP A 152 -7.08 -12.36 1.32
C ASP A 152 -6.25 -13.23 2.28
N ASN A 153 -5.24 -13.97 1.78
CA ASN A 153 -4.27 -14.71 2.60
C ASN A 153 -3.31 -13.81 3.39
N LEU A 154 -3.20 -12.54 3.00
CA LEU A 154 -2.51 -11.48 3.73
C LEU A 154 -3.47 -10.66 4.63
N ALA A 155 -4.78 -10.72 4.37
CA ALA A 155 -5.78 -10.01 5.13
C ALA A 155 -5.80 -10.53 6.58
N GLY A 156 -5.58 -9.63 7.53
CA GLY A 156 -5.45 -9.97 8.96
C GLY A 156 -4.01 -10.13 9.46
N LYS A 157 -3.01 -10.31 8.59
CA LYS A 157 -1.60 -10.27 9.00
C LYS A 157 -1.16 -8.83 9.26
N ALA A 158 -0.32 -8.59 10.27
CA ALA A 158 0.21 -7.25 10.53
C ALA A 158 1.05 -6.78 9.33
N LEU A 159 0.80 -5.55 8.86
CA LEU A 159 1.64 -4.91 7.86
C LEU A 159 2.87 -4.32 8.54
N ASP A 160 4.02 -4.41 7.90
CA ASP A 160 5.18 -3.58 8.19
C ASP A 160 5.37 -2.51 7.11
N ILE A 161 6.30 -1.58 7.33
CA ILE A 161 6.54 -0.44 6.43
C ILE A 161 7.04 -0.90 5.06
N ASP A 162 7.92 -1.89 5.00
CA ASP A 162 8.53 -2.34 3.75
C ASP A 162 7.51 -3.09 2.91
N MET A 163 6.74 -3.97 3.54
CA MET A 163 5.63 -4.69 2.93
C MET A 163 4.58 -3.71 2.36
N ALA A 164 4.17 -2.71 3.16
CA ALA A 164 3.22 -1.71 2.70
C ALA A 164 3.76 -0.92 1.49
N ARG A 165 5.04 -0.54 1.48
CA ARG A 165 5.63 0.17 0.33
C ARG A 165 5.72 -0.71 -0.93
N LEU A 166 5.95 -2.01 -0.78
CA LEU A 166 5.98 -2.98 -1.88
C LEU A 166 4.58 -3.28 -2.44
N LEU A 167 3.53 -3.21 -1.61
CA LEU A 167 2.15 -3.55 -2.02
C LEU A 167 1.38 -2.40 -2.66
N ALA A 168 1.86 -1.16 -2.54
CA ALA A 168 1.16 0.00 -3.09
C ALA A 168 0.90 -0.13 -4.60
N LEU A 169 1.94 -0.42 -5.40
CA LEU A 169 1.81 -0.57 -6.85
C LEU A 169 0.95 -1.77 -7.24
N PRO A 170 1.18 -3.01 -6.71
CA PRO A 170 0.30 -4.13 -6.97
C PRO A 170 -1.18 -3.82 -6.69
N CYS A 171 -1.50 -3.27 -5.52
CA CYS A 171 -2.90 -2.98 -5.18
C CYS A 171 -3.55 -2.00 -6.16
N GLN A 172 -2.80 -1.03 -6.70
CA GLN A 172 -3.31 -0.13 -7.72
C GLN A 172 -3.46 -0.81 -9.10
N ILE A 173 -2.45 -1.58 -9.54
CA ILE A 173 -2.45 -2.25 -10.84
C ILE A 173 -3.59 -3.28 -10.94
N PHE A 174 -3.79 -4.07 -9.88
CA PHE A 174 -4.86 -5.06 -9.82
C PHE A 174 -6.22 -4.47 -9.40
N ASP A 175 -6.33 -3.14 -9.29
CA ASP A 175 -7.56 -2.44 -8.90
C ASP A 175 -8.16 -2.99 -7.59
N HIS A 176 -7.30 -3.27 -6.62
CA HIS A 176 -7.67 -3.82 -5.32
C HIS A 176 -7.84 -2.69 -4.29
N ALA A 177 -9.03 -2.06 -4.32
CA ALA A 177 -9.33 -0.85 -3.55
C ALA A 177 -9.13 -0.99 -2.02
N VAL A 178 -9.54 -2.11 -1.44
CA VAL A 178 -9.44 -2.35 0.01
C VAL A 178 -7.99 -2.39 0.46
N GLY A 179 -7.15 -3.17 -0.22
CA GLY A 179 -5.73 -3.25 0.12
C GLY A 179 -4.96 -1.98 -0.19
N PHE A 180 -5.31 -1.24 -1.25
CA PHE A 180 -4.67 0.05 -1.54
C PHE A 180 -4.96 1.08 -0.43
N ALA A 181 -6.22 1.17 0.02
CA ALA A 181 -6.59 2.01 1.16
C ALA A 181 -5.86 1.57 2.44
N ARG A 182 -5.84 0.27 2.74
CA ARG A 182 -5.16 -0.29 3.92
C ARG A 182 -3.66 0.06 3.93
N VAL A 183 -2.96 -0.15 2.82
CA VAL A 183 -1.53 0.11 2.67
C VAL A 183 -1.21 1.59 2.83
N THR A 184 -1.96 2.46 2.14
CA THR A 184 -1.71 3.91 2.16
C THR A 184 -2.08 4.53 3.51
N LYS A 185 -3.14 4.05 4.17
CA LYS A 185 -3.44 4.39 5.58
C LYS A 185 -2.29 3.97 6.47
N TYR A 186 -1.84 2.72 6.40
CA TYR A 186 -0.74 2.23 7.22
C TYR A 186 0.51 3.10 7.08
N LEU A 187 0.89 3.47 5.86
CA LEU A 187 2.05 4.33 5.60
C LEU A 187 1.87 5.74 6.15
N ALA A 188 0.71 6.37 5.99
CA ALA A 188 0.46 7.73 6.48
C ALA A 188 0.60 7.84 8.01
N TYR A 189 0.19 6.80 8.75
CA TYR A 189 0.21 6.79 10.21
C TYR A 189 1.51 6.27 10.82
N ASN A 190 2.16 5.28 10.19
CA ASN A 190 3.30 4.56 10.79
C ASN A 190 4.66 4.96 10.20
N ASN A 191 4.73 5.58 9.02
CA ASN A 191 6.01 5.92 8.41
C ASN A 191 6.65 7.15 9.09
N VAL A 192 7.95 7.04 9.39
CA VAL A 192 8.77 8.17 9.85
C VAL A 192 9.37 8.88 8.65
N GLY A 193 9.28 10.21 8.64
CA GLY A 193 9.78 11.03 7.53
C GLY A 193 8.94 10.90 6.25
N HIS A 194 9.60 11.07 5.11
CA HIS A 194 8.96 11.14 3.80
C HIS A 194 8.63 9.74 3.27
N ILE A 195 7.36 9.52 2.95
CA ILE A 195 6.87 8.25 2.38
C ILE A 195 7.30 8.18 0.92
N LYS A 196 7.88 7.06 0.52
CA LYS A 196 8.32 6.77 -0.85
C LYS A 196 7.80 5.40 -1.27
N GLU A 197 7.63 5.20 -2.57
CA GLU A 197 7.46 3.85 -3.12
C GLU A 197 8.71 3.00 -2.83
N ARG A 198 8.54 1.67 -2.83
CA ARG A 198 9.66 0.72 -2.81
C ARG A 198 9.38 -0.35 -3.85
N GLN A 199 10.44 -0.75 -4.55
CA GLN A 199 10.45 -1.91 -5.43
C GLN A 199 11.27 -3.03 -4.77
N PRO A 200 11.06 -4.30 -5.16
CA PRO A 200 11.96 -5.38 -4.76
C PRO A 200 13.38 -5.12 -5.29
N LYS A 201 14.40 -5.67 -4.61
CA LYS A 201 15.78 -5.60 -5.10
C LYS A 201 15.88 -6.28 -6.46
N GLY A 202 16.75 -5.77 -7.34
CA GLY A 202 16.89 -6.30 -8.71
C GLY A 202 15.86 -5.77 -9.71
N PHE A 203 14.76 -5.17 -9.28
CA PHE A 203 13.84 -4.50 -10.20
C PHE A 203 14.38 -3.12 -10.59
N LYS A 204 14.95 -3.03 -11.80
CA LYS A 204 15.40 -1.75 -12.38
C LYS A 204 14.52 -1.39 -13.56
N HIS A 205 13.54 -0.50 -13.40
CA HIS A 205 12.94 0.12 -14.58
C HIS A 205 12.13 1.39 -14.31
N LYS A 206 12.25 2.38 -15.22
CA LYS A 206 11.42 3.61 -15.31
C LYS A 206 9.91 3.36 -15.46
N LEU A 207 9.48 2.11 -15.58
CA LEU A 207 8.19 1.76 -16.16
C LEU A 207 7.26 0.92 -15.25
N MET A 208 7.66 0.61 -14.01
CA MET A 208 6.81 -0.04 -12.99
C MET A 208 6.82 0.78 -11.71
N HIS A 209 6.27 1.98 -11.82
CA HIS A 209 6.21 2.95 -10.72
C HIS A 209 4.83 3.55 -10.66
N LEU A 210 4.38 3.83 -9.45
CA LEU A 210 3.25 4.73 -9.25
C LEU A 210 3.65 6.14 -9.66
N ALA A 211 2.81 6.79 -10.46
CA ALA A 211 2.97 8.21 -10.71
C ALA A 211 3.00 8.94 -9.35
N PRO A 212 3.89 9.92 -9.14
CA PRO A 212 3.98 10.61 -7.85
C PRO A 212 2.63 11.17 -7.38
N ASN A 213 1.81 11.65 -8.30
CA ASN A 213 0.47 12.18 -8.04
C ASN A 213 -0.56 11.11 -7.64
N ASP A 214 -0.30 9.84 -7.93
CA ASP A 214 -1.24 8.75 -7.62
C ASP A 214 -0.95 8.14 -6.23
N PHE A 215 0.24 8.37 -5.66
CA PHE A 215 0.62 7.72 -4.40
C PHE A 215 1.48 8.58 -3.49
N VAL A 216 2.71 8.93 -3.92
CA VAL A 216 3.70 9.59 -3.05
C VAL A 216 3.16 10.94 -2.58
N GLY A 217 2.69 11.79 -3.49
CA GLY A 217 2.14 13.10 -3.17
C GLY A 217 0.94 13.01 -2.23
N PRO A 218 -0.16 12.32 -2.61
CA PRO A 218 -1.35 12.17 -1.78
C PRO A 218 -1.09 11.56 -0.40
N THR A 219 -0.26 10.51 -0.30
CA THR A 219 -0.01 9.85 0.99
C THR A 219 0.79 10.77 1.94
N ASN A 220 1.77 11.51 1.42
CA ASN A 220 2.48 12.51 2.23
C ASN A 220 1.59 13.71 2.59
N HIS A 221 0.67 14.11 1.71
CA HIS A 221 -0.33 15.13 2.02
C HIS A 221 -1.25 14.68 3.16
N ALA A 222 -1.73 13.43 3.14
CA ALA A 222 -2.50 12.86 4.24
C ALA A 222 -1.71 12.87 5.56
N ARG A 223 -0.43 12.50 5.53
CA ARG A 223 0.47 12.60 6.69
C ARG A 223 0.63 14.04 7.21
N GLY A 224 0.76 15.02 6.32
CA GLY A 224 0.75 16.44 6.68
C GLY A 224 -0.57 16.90 7.31
N GLY A 225 -1.69 16.36 6.82
CA GLY A 225 -3.02 16.56 7.40
C GLY A 225 -3.11 16.03 8.84
N LEU A 226 -2.66 14.81 9.09
CA LEU A 226 -2.60 14.21 10.43
C LEU A 226 -1.77 15.05 11.41
N LYS A 227 -0.58 15.49 10.96
CA LYS A 227 0.29 16.41 11.72
C LYS A 227 -0.44 17.71 12.08
N THR A 228 -1.14 18.31 11.11
CA THR A 228 -1.91 19.55 11.30
C THR A 228 -3.06 19.35 12.29
N THR A 229 -3.78 18.22 12.19
CA THR A 229 -4.86 17.85 13.11
C THR A 229 -4.36 17.74 14.54
N LEU A 230 -3.25 17.04 14.78
CA LEU A 230 -2.60 16.95 16.10
C LEU A 230 -2.26 18.33 16.64
N HIS A 231 -1.50 19.12 15.88
CA HIS A 231 -1.03 20.44 16.32
C HIS A 231 -2.21 21.37 16.64
N LYS A 232 -3.15 21.49 15.71
CA LYS A 232 -4.32 22.37 15.85
C LYS A 232 -5.16 22.00 17.05
N ASN A 233 -5.45 20.72 17.26
CA ASN A 233 -6.36 20.28 18.32
C ASN A 233 -5.72 20.38 19.72
N LEU A 234 -4.44 20.01 19.86
CA LEU A 234 -3.71 20.18 21.13
C LEU A 234 -3.55 21.66 21.50
N TRP A 235 -3.32 22.54 20.51
CA TRP A 235 -3.10 23.96 20.74
C TRP A 235 -4.39 24.76 20.94
N LYS A 236 -5.51 24.37 20.29
CA LYS A 236 -6.74 25.18 20.18
C LYS A 236 -7.19 25.79 21.50
N LYS A 237 -7.27 24.99 22.57
CA LYS A 237 -7.77 25.46 23.86
C LYS A 237 -6.77 26.36 24.59
N ALA A 238 -5.48 26.02 24.57
CA ALA A 238 -4.41 26.86 25.11
C ALA A 238 -4.34 28.21 24.39
N GLY A 239 -4.34 28.19 23.05
CA GLY A 239 -4.36 29.40 22.24
C GLY A 239 -5.58 30.29 22.49
N ASN A 240 -6.76 29.70 22.73
CA ASN A 240 -7.95 30.48 23.10
C ASN A 240 -7.79 31.18 24.45
N VAL A 241 -7.24 30.50 25.47
CA VAL A 241 -6.97 31.11 26.77
C VAL A 241 -6.01 32.29 26.62
N LEU A 242 -4.93 32.10 25.87
CA LEU A 242 -3.92 33.13 25.62
C LEU A 242 -4.47 34.35 24.87
N ARG A 243 -5.43 34.16 23.97
CA ARG A 243 -5.99 35.25 23.15
C ARG A 243 -7.10 36.03 23.85
N PHE A 244 -7.93 35.35 24.64
CA PHE A 244 -9.22 35.90 25.06
C PHE A 244 -9.45 35.86 26.58
N ASP A 245 -8.65 35.09 27.32
CA ASP A 245 -8.91 34.81 28.74
C ASP A 245 -7.73 35.17 29.66
N THR A 246 -6.75 35.94 29.21
CA THR A 246 -5.60 36.34 30.04
C THR A 246 -5.96 37.36 31.12
N GLY A 247 -6.87 38.30 30.84
CA GLY A 247 -7.38 39.26 31.84
C GLY A 247 -8.47 38.68 32.77
N LYS A 248 -8.75 37.38 32.66
CA LYS A 248 -9.94 36.73 33.24
C LYS A 248 -9.63 35.93 34.52
N CYS A 249 -8.36 35.71 34.86
CA CYS A 249 -7.89 35.16 36.14
C CYS A 249 -6.36 35.24 36.21
N ASP A 250 -5.76 35.28 37.40
CA ASP A 250 -4.29 35.40 37.51
C ASP A 250 -3.52 34.07 37.38
N CYS A 251 -4.21 32.94 37.20
CA CYS A 251 -3.58 31.61 37.13
C CYS A 251 -3.64 30.96 35.73
N TRP A 252 -3.98 31.72 34.69
CA TRP A 252 -4.08 31.19 33.32
C TRP A 252 -2.73 30.69 32.81
N ASP A 253 -1.66 31.40 33.13
CA ASP A 253 -0.28 31.18 32.69
C ASP A 253 0.27 29.87 33.24
N ALA A 254 0.13 29.66 34.55
CA ALA A 254 0.46 28.41 35.21
C ALA A 254 -0.37 27.25 34.67
N THR A 255 -1.67 27.47 34.40
CA THR A 255 -2.55 26.42 33.88
C THR A 255 -2.12 25.98 32.47
N VAL A 256 -1.91 26.93 31.55
CA VAL A 256 -1.46 26.63 30.18
C VAL A 256 -0.04 26.06 30.19
N GLY A 257 0.86 26.63 30.99
CA GLY A 257 2.25 26.17 31.12
C GLY A 257 2.34 24.73 31.64
N ARG A 258 1.53 24.35 32.63
CA ARG A 258 1.47 22.99 33.16
C ARG A 258 0.92 21.99 32.14
N TYR A 259 -0.11 22.38 31.38
CA TYR A 259 -0.65 21.57 30.29
C TYR A 259 0.40 21.32 29.20
N LEU A 260 1.04 22.38 28.69
CA LEU A 260 2.09 22.25 27.67
C LEU A 260 3.30 21.48 28.21
N GLY A 261 3.69 21.71 29.46
CA GLY A 261 4.76 20.95 30.13
C GLY A 261 4.45 19.47 30.23
N ALA A 262 3.20 19.09 30.53
CA ALA A 262 2.77 17.68 30.55
C ALA A 262 2.81 17.05 29.14
N LEU A 263 2.42 17.78 28.10
CA LEU A 263 2.56 17.29 26.72
C LEU A 263 4.02 17.09 26.29
N VAL A 264 4.91 18.00 26.73
CA VAL A 264 6.36 17.87 26.51
C VAL A 264 6.91 16.66 27.28
N ALA A 265 6.45 16.43 28.52
CA ALA A 265 6.91 15.32 29.35
C ALA A 265 6.61 13.95 28.71
N VAL A 266 5.47 13.81 28.04
CA VAL A 266 5.16 12.59 27.25
C VAL A 266 5.79 12.60 25.85
N ASN A 267 6.67 13.55 25.52
CA ASN A 267 7.29 13.70 24.20
C ASN A 267 6.29 13.83 23.04
N ALA A 268 5.14 14.48 23.25
CA ALA A 268 4.10 14.65 22.22
C ALA A 268 3.92 16.10 21.74
N PHE A 269 4.68 17.05 22.28
CA PHE A 269 4.63 18.45 21.86
C PHE A 269 6.01 19.12 22.01
N PRO A 270 6.37 20.10 21.16
CA PRO A 270 5.66 20.55 19.96
C PRO A 270 5.75 19.52 18.81
N ILE A 271 4.67 19.42 18.01
CA ILE A 271 4.54 18.42 16.93
C ILE A 271 5.65 18.55 15.88
N GLU A 272 6.07 19.78 15.57
CA GLU A 272 7.12 20.08 14.58
C GLU A 272 8.47 19.42 14.91
N ASP A 273 8.82 19.34 16.19
CA ASP A 273 10.12 18.83 16.63
C ASP A 273 10.16 17.30 16.64
N ILE A 274 9.00 16.66 16.85
CA ILE A 274 8.90 15.21 17.04
C ILE A 274 8.55 14.46 15.76
N ILE A 275 7.86 15.10 14.81
CA ILE A 275 7.31 14.43 13.61
C ILE A 275 8.40 13.86 12.68
N ASN A 276 9.63 14.37 12.76
CA ASN A 276 10.77 13.91 11.98
C ASN A 276 11.40 12.62 12.53
N ARG A 277 11.16 12.32 13.82
CA ARG A 277 11.72 11.15 14.52
C ARG A 277 10.65 10.19 15.03
N SER A 278 9.39 10.40 14.65
CA SER A 278 8.26 9.64 15.16
C SER A 278 7.14 9.54 14.14
N SER A 279 6.46 8.40 14.14
CA SER A 279 5.24 8.22 13.36
C SER A 279 4.06 8.94 14.03
N ILE A 280 2.93 9.07 13.32
CA ILE A 280 1.71 9.61 13.94
C ILE A 280 1.25 8.69 15.07
N ASN A 281 1.28 7.38 14.85
CA ASN A 281 0.88 6.39 15.84
C ASN A 281 1.77 6.41 17.09
N ASP A 282 3.07 6.66 16.96
CA ASP A 282 3.95 6.80 18.13
C ASP A 282 3.57 8.03 18.97
N ILE A 283 3.17 9.13 18.32
CA ILE A 283 2.74 10.35 19.00
C ILE A 283 1.40 10.11 19.69
N VAL A 284 0.43 9.50 18.99
CA VAL A 284 -0.88 9.14 19.55
C VAL A 284 -0.73 8.21 20.75
N LYS A 285 0.14 7.19 20.66
CA LYS A 285 0.42 6.26 21.77
C LYS A 285 0.90 7.01 23.01
N ARG A 286 1.86 7.93 22.86
CA ARG A 286 2.36 8.78 23.96
C ARG A 286 1.29 9.71 24.53
N LEU A 287 0.39 10.22 23.70
CA LEU A 287 -0.74 11.04 24.17
C LEU A 287 -1.74 10.25 25.01
N ASN A 288 -1.85 8.92 24.82
CA ASN A 288 -2.67 8.08 25.69
C ASN A 288 -2.11 7.97 27.12
N ASP A 289 -0.81 8.19 27.30
CA ASP A 289 -0.13 8.24 28.61
C ASP A 289 -0.17 9.66 29.23
N PHE A 290 -0.93 10.60 28.63
CA PHE A 290 -1.01 11.97 29.12
C PHE A 290 -1.73 12.05 30.47
N GLU A 291 -1.05 12.65 31.45
CA GLU A 291 -1.61 12.97 32.75
C GLU A 291 -1.28 14.41 33.14
N LEU A 292 -2.24 15.09 33.78
CA LEU A 292 -2.07 16.45 34.27
C LEU A 292 -2.30 16.51 35.78
N ASN A 293 -1.21 16.44 36.54
CA ASN A 293 -1.22 16.57 38.00
C ASN A 293 -1.16 18.05 38.41
N TRP A 294 -2.20 18.81 38.06
CA TRP A 294 -2.32 20.22 38.39
C TRP A 294 -3.76 20.59 38.75
N ASN A 295 -3.94 21.28 39.88
CA ASN A 295 -5.24 21.80 40.31
C ASN A 295 -5.22 23.33 40.29
N PRO A 296 -5.83 23.99 39.28
CA PRO A 296 -5.87 25.44 39.20
C PRO A 296 -6.59 26.06 40.40
N LYS A 297 -6.21 27.29 40.79
CA LYS A 297 -6.82 27.98 41.94
C LYS A 297 -8.24 28.50 41.65
N CYS A 298 -8.55 28.82 40.38
CA CYS A 298 -9.84 29.43 40.01
C CYS A 298 -10.76 28.43 39.29
N ASN A 299 -12.08 28.63 39.42
CA ASN A 299 -13.10 27.77 38.81
C ASN A 299 -13.05 27.77 37.26
N ARG A 300 -12.63 28.89 36.65
CA ARG A 300 -12.50 29.00 35.19
C ARG A 300 -11.38 28.12 34.62
N CYS A 301 -10.22 28.07 35.27
CA CYS A 301 -9.14 27.18 34.85
C CYS A 301 -9.44 25.72 35.20
N LYS A 302 -10.12 25.47 36.34
CA LYS A 302 -10.60 24.13 36.71
C LYS A 302 -11.62 23.55 35.73
N SER A 303 -12.46 24.40 35.10
CA SER A 303 -13.49 23.93 34.17
C SER A 303 -12.93 23.50 32.81
N VAL A 304 -11.63 23.69 32.55
CA VAL A 304 -10.99 23.17 31.34
C VAL A 304 -10.53 21.75 31.58
N ASP A 305 -11.24 20.80 30.96
CA ASP A 305 -10.85 19.40 30.95
C ASP A 305 -9.76 19.15 29.87
N TRP A 306 -8.50 19.26 30.29
CA TRP A 306 -7.35 19.04 29.42
C TRP A 306 -7.19 17.59 28.99
N LEU A 307 -7.59 16.63 29.83
CA LEU A 307 -7.56 15.22 29.48
C LEU A 307 -8.55 14.92 28.36
N TYR A 308 -9.75 15.51 28.42
CA TYR A 308 -10.71 15.45 27.33
C TYR A 308 -10.18 16.08 26.04
N VAL A 309 -9.48 17.22 26.11
CA VAL A 309 -8.84 17.83 24.93
C VAL A 309 -7.86 16.86 24.27
N VAL A 310 -7.02 16.18 25.06
CA VAL A 310 -6.06 15.20 24.53
C VAL A 310 -6.75 13.98 23.94
N ARG A 311 -7.70 13.37 24.67
CA ARG A 311 -8.47 12.19 24.19
C ARG A 311 -9.25 12.47 22.92
N LYS A 312 -9.89 13.65 22.84
CA LYS A 312 -10.56 14.12 21.63
C LYS A 312 -9.59 14.32 20.48
N THR A 313 -8.39 14.81 20.75
CA THR A 313 -7.34 14.96 19.73
C THR A 313 -6.86 13.61 19.19
N VAL A 314 -6.66 12.62 20.07
CA VAL A 314 -6.34 11.24 19.68
C VAL A 314 -7.42 10.68 18.77
N SER A 315 -8.68 10.71 19.22
CA SER A 315 -9.82 10.18 18.45
C SER A 315 -9.97 10.85 17.08
N ALA A 316 -9.85 12.18 17.03
CA ALA A 316 -9.94 12.93 15.77
C ALA A 316 -8.77 12.62 14.82
N THR A 317 -7.59 12.31 15.35
CA THR A 317 -6.42 11.97 14.53
C THR A 317 -6.54 10.56 13.96
N GLU A 318 -6.96 9.58 14.77
CA GLU A 318 -7.16 8.19 14.34
C GLU A 318 -8.26 8.03 13.28
N ALA A 319 -9.29 8.88 13.35
CA ALA A 319 -10.39 8.92 12.39
C ALA A 319 -10.14 9.85 11.19
N TYR A 320 -8.98 10.53 11.11
CA TYR A 320 -8.76 11.57 10.11
C TYR A 320 -8.57 11.02 8.69
N PHE A 321 -7.96 9.87 8.49
CA PHE A 321 -7.65 9.36 7.15
C PHE A 321 -7.84 7.86 7.05
N ASP A 322 -8.53 7.41 6.00
CA ASP A 322 -8.92 6.02 5.78
C ASP A 322 -8.08 5.29 4.72
N GLY A 323 -7.08 5.98 4.14
CA GLY A 323 -6.30 5.47 3.01
C GLY A 323 -6.78 6.07 1.69
N LEU A 324 -5.92 6.08 0.66
CA LEU A 324 -6.31 6.56 -0.65
C LEU A 324 -7.41 5.69 -1.27
N CYS A 325 -8.36 6.32 -1.95
CA CYS A 325 -9.49 5.65 -2.56
C CYS A 325 -9.34 5.61 -4.09
N LEU A 326 -9.12 4.41 -4.64
CA LEU A 326 -8.99 4.21 -6.09
C LEU A 326 -10.22 4.71 -6.87
N ASP A 327 -11.42 4.56 -6.31
CA ASP A 327 -12.66 5.01 -6.98
C ASP A 327 -12.75 6.54 -7.03
N CYS A 328 -12.29 7.24 -5.99
CA CYS A 328 -12.20 8.70 -6.01
C CYS A 328 -11.13 9.19 -6.99
N MET A 329 -9.99 8.49 -7.04
CA MET A 329 -8.91 8.78 -7.98
C MET A 329 -9.39 8.63 -9.42
N ASP A 330 -10.01 7.50 -9.79
CA ASP A 330 -10.49 7.25 -11.16
C ASP A 330 -11.58 8.25 -11.59
N ARG A 331 -12.53 8.53 -10.70
CA ARG A 331 -13.67 9.41 -11.00
C ARG A 331 -13.32 10.89 -11.08
N SER A 332 -12.26 11.32 -10.39
CA SER A 332 -11.81 12.71 -10.42
C SER A 332 -10.81 13.00 -11.55
N LYS A 333 -10.20 11.97 -12.15
CA LYS A 333 -9.32 12.12 -13.33
C LYS A 333 -10.06 12.82 -14.47
N PRO A 334 -9.45 13.83 -15.13
CA PRO A 334 -10.06 14.48 -16.29
C PRO A 334 -10.26 13.47 -17.43
N LYS A 335 -11.51 13.18 -17.80
CA LYS A 335 -11.87 12.30 -18.92
C LYS A 335 -12.37 13.17 -20.09
N GLY A 336 -11.47 13.57 -21.00
CA GLY A 336 -11.86 14.25 -22.25
C GLY A 336 -12.32 15.71 -22.11
N LYS A 337 -12.91 16.25 -23.19
CA LYS A 337 -13.15 17.70 -23.39
C LYS A 337 -14.46 18.25 -22.80
N ASP A 338 -15.37 17.44 -22.30
CA ASP A 338 -16.61 17.92 -21.66
C ASP A 338 -16.63 17.56 -20.17
N LEU A 339 -16.45 18.57 -19.33
CA LEU A 339 -16.68 18.49 -17.88
C LEU A 339 -18.15 18.84 -17.62
N ASP A 340 -19.01 17.92 -18.04
CA ASP A 340 -20.47 18.01 -17.92
C ASP A 340 -20.96 18.03 -16.48
N ALA A 341 -22.25 18.33 -16.31
CA ALA A 341 -22.99 18.18 -15.05
C ALA A 341 -22.78 16.80 -14.39
N GLU A 342 -22.58 15.76 -15.20
CA GLU A 342 -22.26 14.40 -14.74
C GLU A 342 -20.95 14.36 -13.94
N TYR A 343 -19.89 15.05 -14.36
CA TYR A 343 -18.62 15.10 -13.61
C TYR A 343 -18.80 15.73 -12.23
N TRP A 344 -19.62 16.77 -12.13
CA TRP A 344 -19.96 17.44 -10.87
C TRP A 344 -20.79 16.54 -9.96
N GLU A 345 -21.87 15.96 -10.49
CA GLU A 345 -22.75 15.08 -9.74
C GLU A 345 -21.98 13.86 -9.19
N HIS A 346 -21.09 13.31 -10.01
CA HIS A 346 -20.30 12.12 -9.68
C HIS A 346 -19.25 12.40 -8.59
N ASN A 347 -18.74 13.62 -8.51
CA ASN A 347 -17.70 14.00 -7.54
C ASN A 347 -18.22 14.75 -6.31
N SER A 348 -19.49 15.17 -6.31
CA SER A 348 -20.13 15.83 -5.18
C SER A 348 -20.44 14.87 -4.03
N SER A 349 -20.48 15.42 -2.80
CA SER A 349 -20.97 14.66 -1.65
C SER A 349 -22.47 14.44 -1.75
N TYR A 350 -22.94 13.24 -1.41
CA TYR A 350 -24.37 12.96 -1.29
C TYR A 350 -24.78 12.96 0.18
N ASN A 351 -25.65 13.88 0.59
CA ASN A 351 -26.05 14.06 1.99
C ASN A 351 -24.85 14.15 2.96
N GLY A 352 -23.79 14.87 2.55
CA GLY A 352 -22.55 15.01 3.32
C GLY A 352 -21.60 13.79 3.29
N ARG A 353 -21.98 12.70 2.61
CA ARG A 353 -21.13 11.52 2.43
C ARG A 353 -20.30 11.60 1.16
N TRP A 354 -19.01 11.29 1.29
CA TRP A 354 -18.02 11.35 0.21
C TRP A 354 -17.67 9.99 -0.40
N ASP A 355 -18.15 8.90 0.21
CA ASP A 355 -17.81 7.51 -0.12
C ASP A 355 -18.95 6.74 -0.80
N ARG A 356 -20.08 7.39 -1.10
CA ARG A 356 -21.30 6.69 -1.56
C ARG A 356 -21.10 5.85 -2.83
N ARG A 357 -20.18 6.28 -3.70
CA ARG A 357 -19.86 5.63 -4.99
C ARG A 357 -18.52 4.90 -4.94
N CYS A 358 -18.06 4.52 -3.76
CA CYS A 358 -16.76 3.91 -3.53
C CYS A 358 -16.91 2.51 -2.93
N ARG A 359 -16.02 1.60 -3.30
CA ARG A 359 -15.91 0.23 -2.76
C ARG A 359 -15.42 0.20 -1.32
N VAL A 360 -14.73 1.26 -0.90
CA VAL A 360 -14.24 1.47 0.47
C VAL A 360 -15.00 2.62 1.12
N LYS A 361 -15.45 2.42 2.37
CA LYS A 361 -16.01 3.51 3.18
C LYS A 361 -14.89 4.44 3.62
N HIS A 362 -15.12 5.74 3.50
CA HIS A 362 -14.15 6.74 3.89
C HIS A 362 -14.76 8.12 4.16
N ASN A 363 -14.00 8.97 4.86
CA ASN A 363 -14.39 10.34 5.15
C ASN A 363 -14.02 11.35 4.03
N GLN A 364 -14.29 12.64 4.30
CA GLN A 364 -14.01 13.75 3.38
C GLN A 364 -12.51 13.93 3.10
N SER A 365 -11.67 13.84 4.12
CA SER A 365 -10.22 14.00 3.99
C SER A 365 -9.63 12.96 3.04
N THR A 366 -10.09 11.71 3.13
CA THR A 366 -9.73 10.65 2.18
C THR A 366 -10.10 11.01 0.74
N TRP A 367 -11.33 11.49 0.50
CA TRP A 367 -11.74 11.97 -0.82
C TRP A 367 -10.85 13.13 -1.30
N TYR A 368 -10.59 14.09 -0.41
CA TYR A 368 -9.82 15.30 -0.71
C TYR A 368 -8.39 15.00 -1.15
N VAL A 369 -7.71 14.09 -0.45
CA VAL A 369 -6.33 13.70 -0.77
C VAL A 369 -6.27 12.77 -1.98
N SER A 370 -7.31 11.97 -2.23
CA SER A 370 -7.41 11.07 -3.39
C SER A 370 -7.81 11.79 -4.69
N TRP A 371 -7.97 13.11 -4.65
CA TRP A 371 -8.41 13.92 -5.78
C TRP A 371 -7.30 14.10 -6.83
N LEU A 372 -7.58 13.70 -8.07
CA LEU A 372 -6.68 13.84 -9.23
C LEU A 372 -7.20 14.83 -10.29
N GLY A 373 -8.33 15.50 -10.03
CA GLY A 373 -8.87 16.53 -10.89
C GLY A 373 -8.25 17.91 -10.66
N ARG A 374 -8.83 18.96 -11.27
CA ARG A 374 -8.39 20.34 -11.06
C ARG A 374 -8.72 20.84 -9.66
N ASP A 375 -7.82 21.65 -9.08
CA ASP A 375 -7.99 22.13 -7.70
C ASP A 375 -9.16 23.12 -7.55
N ASP A 376 -9.39 23.98 -8.55
CA ASP A 376 -10.53 24.90 -8.57
C ASP A 376 -11.87 24.15 -8.45
N THR A 377 -11.94 22.99 -9.07
CA THR A 377 -13.11 22.12 -9.08
C THR A 377 -13.30 21.44 -7.73
N ARG A 378 -12.21 20.93 -7.14
CA ARG A 378 -12.21 20.41 -5.77
C ARG A 378 -12.72 21.45 -4.76
N GLN A 379 -12.22 22.68 -4.84
CA GLN A 379 -12.63 23.77 -3.95
C GLN A 379 -14.11 24.15 -4.11
N LYS A 380 -14.63 24.13 -5.34
CA LYS A 380 -16.06 24.36 -5.59
C LYS A 380 -16.92 23.25 -4.98
N LEU A 381 -16.53 21.97 -5.16
CA LEU A 381 -17.23 20.82 -4.58
C LEU A 381 -17.25 20.84 -3.05
N LEU A 382 -16.17 21.32 -2.41
CA LEU A 382 -16.11 21.49 -0.95
C LEU A 382 -17.05 22.57 -0.42
N LYS A 383 -17.28 23.64 -1.21
CA LYS A 383 -18.19 24.75 -0.83
C LYS A 383 -19.66 24.39 -1.06
N GLY A 384 -19.95 23.44 -1.96
CA GLY A 384 -21.32 23.11 -2.38
C GLY A 384 -22.03 24.25 -3.11
N ASP A 385 -23.28 24.03 -3.50
CA ASP A 385 -24.09 24.95 -4.32
C ASP A 385 -24.37 26.31 -3.65
N SER A 386 -24.20 26.42 -2.32
CA SER A 386 -24.43 27.66 -1.57
C SER A 386 -23.20 28.58 -1.51
N GLY A 387 -22.05 28.17 -2.03
CA GLY A 387 -20.81 28.97 -2.02
C GLY A 387 -20.18 29.19 -0.63
N SER A 388 -20.78 28.66 0.43
CA SER A 388 -20.36 28.77 1.82
C SER A 388 -19.63 27.50 2.28
N TYR A 389 -18.44 27.64 2.86
CA TYR A 389 -17.72 26.53 3.49
C TYR A 389 -18.65 25.81 4.49
N ARG A 390 -18.91 24.51 4.28
CA ARG A 390 -19.55 23.66 5.29
C ARG A 390 -18.44 23.14 6.21
N PRO A 391 -18.23 23.71 7.42
CA PRO A 391 -17.38 23.05 8.39
C PRO A 391 -18.01 21.70 8.73
N ASP A 392 -17.19 20.68 8.96
CA ASP A 392 -17.63 19.38 9.47
C ASP A 392 -18.58 19.58 10.66
N GLU A 393 -19.89 19.41 10.43
CA GLU A 393 -20.89 19.29 11.48
C GLU A 393 -20.78 17.89 12.07
N ASN A 394 -19.67 17.66 12.78
CA ASN A 394 -19.45 16.63 13.81
C ASN A 394 -18.01 16.76 14.28
N SER A 395 -17.71 17.80 15.06
CA SER A 395 -16.44 17.94 15.76
C SER A 395 -16.62 18.16 17.24
#